data_AF-A0A5C6AKQ5-F1
#
_entry.id   AF-A0A5C6AKQ5-F1
#
_cell.length_a   1.000
_cell.length_b   1.000
_cell.length_c   1.000
_cell.angle_alpha   90.00
_cell.angle_beta   90.00
_cell.angle_gamma   90.00
#
_symmetry.space_group_name_H-M   'P 1'
#
loop_
_entity.id
_entity.type
_entity.pdbx_description
1 polymer ?
#
loop_
_entity_poly.entity_id
_entity_poly.type
_entity_poly.pdbx_seq_one_letter_code
_entity_poly.pdbx_strand_id
1 'polypeptide(L)'
;MANTLLEADSNLTAPTNEAAPFVDRRREKTDGAVGRERRQFTNSHDGLSDEAADLARAIDSYKARHRRRFINYEEMLSVVKSLGYAR
;
A
#
# COMPACT_ATOMS: atom_id res chain seq x y z
N MET A 1 34.64 60.84 1.19
CA MET A 1 33.40 60.09 0.91
C MET A 1 33.52 59.51 -0.49
N ALA A 2 34.16 58.35 -0.62
CA ALA A 2 34.17 57.58 -1.87
C ALA A 2 34.30 56.12 -1.46
N ASN A 3 33.15 55.42 -1.41
CA ASN A 3 33.09 54.00 -1.12
C ASN A 3 33.62 53.25 -2.35
N THR A 4 34.80 52.68 -2.24
CA THR A 4 35.34 51.74 -3.22
C THR A 4 34.55 50.44 -3.08
N LEU A 5 33.75 50.15 -4.11
CA LEU A 5 32.87 49.01 -4.22
C LEU A 5 33.69 47.71 -4.17
N LEU A 6 33.27 46.77 -3.31
CA LEU A 6 33.70 45.37 -3.33
C LEU A 6 33.33 44.76 -4.69
N GLU A 7 34.30 44.38 -5.51
CA GLU A 7 34.09 43.39 -6.57
C GLU A 7 34.07 42.00 -5.92
N ALA A 8 32.87 41.48 -5.71
CA ALA A 8 32.67 40.07 -5.42
C ALA A 8 32.72 39.31 -6.75
N ASP A 9 33.86 38.67 -7.05
CA ASP A 9 33.98 37.65 -8.08
C ASP A 9 32.99 36.52 -7.79
N SER A 10 31.83 36.63 -8.42
CA SER A 10 30.77 35.63 -8.37
C SER A 10 31.07 34.62 -9.46
N ASN A 11 31.92 33.66 -9.13
CA ASN A 11 32.18 32.51 -9.98
C ASN A 11 30.93 31.60 -9.98
N LEU A 12 29.92 31.99 -10.74
CA LEU A 12 28.72 31.21 -11.02
C LEU A 12 29.07 30.19 -12.12
N THR A 13 29.74 29.11 -11.72
CA THR A 13 29.80 27.90 -12.55
C THR A 13 28.39 27.36 -12.67
N ALA A 14 27.78 27.54 -13.85
CA ALA A 14 26.55 26.84 -14.21
C ALA A 14 26.74 25.34 -13.96
N PRO A 15 25.74 24.60 -13.44
CA PRO A 15 25.84 23.16 -13.41
C PRO A 15 25.89 22.71 -14.86
N THR A 16 27.08 22.36 -15.35
CA THR A 16 27.26 21.54 -16.53
C THR A 16 26.57 20.23 -16.20
N ASN A 17 25.29 20.15 -16.58
CA ASN A 17 24.52 18.94 -16.57
C ASN A 17 25.15 18.04 -17.65
N GLU A 18 26.24 17.36 -17.29
CA GLU A 18 26.77 16.25 -18.05
C GLU A 18 25.57 15.34 -18.31
N ALA A 19 25.14 15.31 -19.57
CA ALA A 19 23.96 14.60 -19.98
C ALA A 19 24.14 13.13 -19.65
N ALA A 20 23.62 12.70 -18.51
CA ALA A 20 23.55 11.30 -18.15
C ALA A 20 22.96 10.55 -19.35
N PRO A 21 23.55 9.43 -19.78
CA PRO A 21 23.07 8.70 -20.95
C PRO A 21 21.59 8.37 -20.75
N PHE A 22 20.78 8.58 -21.79
CA PHE A 22 19.35 8.28 -21.75
C PHE A 22 19.13 6.81 -21.37
N VAL A 23 18.64 6.58 -20.15
CA VAL A 23 18.32 5.24 -19.65
C VAL A 23 16.91 4.87 -20.12
N ASP A 24 16.81 4.04 -21.16
CA ASP A 24 15.53 3.47 -21.59
C ASP A 24 15.07 2.35 -20.63
N ARG A 25 14.36 2.77 -19.58
CA ARG A 25 13.77 1.88 -18.56
C ARG A 25 12.73 0.88 -19.10
N ARG A 26 12.32 0.98 -20.38
CA ARG A 26 11.37 0.02 -20.98
C ARG A 26 12.05 -1.29 -21.36
N ARG A 27 13.38 -1.28 -21.57
CA ARG A 27 14.16 -2.49 -21.92
C ARG A 27 14.56 -3.33 -20.71
N GLU A 28 14.56 -2.77 -19.49
CA GLU A 28 14.81 -3.51 -18.25
C GLU A 28 13.61 -4.34 -17.76
N LYS A 29 12.67 -4.68 -18.65
CA LYS A 29 11.61 -5.62 -18.31
C LYS A 29 12.03 -7.03 -18.73
N THR A 30 13.15 -7.49 -18.15
CA THR A 30 13.53 -8.90 -18.20
C THR A 30 12.61 -9.66 -17.25
N ASP A 31 11.94 -10.65 -17.81
CA ASP A 31 11.06 -11.62 -17.17
C ASP A 31 11.54 -12.08 -15.79
N GLY A 32 10.73 -11.89 -14.73
CA GLY A 32 11.16 -12.34 -13.41
C GLY A 32 10.28 -12.09 -12.19
N ALA A 33 9.07 -11.53 -12.32
CA ALA A 33 8.08 -11.61 -11.23
C ALA A 33 6.91 -12.48 -11.68
N VAL A 34 7.21 -13.77 -11.89
CA VAL A 34 6.18 -14.82 -12.00
C VAL A 34 5.32 -14.74 -10.74
N GLY A 35 4.07 -14.34 -10.91
CA GLY A 35 2.98 -14.71 -10.02
C GLY A 35 3.00 -14.17 -8.59
N ARG A 36 3.71 -13.07 -8.26
CA ARG A 36 3.41 -12.37 -7.00
C ARG A 36 2.07 -11.65 -7.16
N GLU A 37 1.02 -12.35 -6.78
CA GLU A 37 -0.32 -11.81 -6.68
C GLU A 37 -0.26 -10.50 -5.87
N ARG A 38 -0.51 -9.37 -6.54
CA ARG A 38 -0.51 -8.03 -5.93
C ARG A 38 -1.78 -7.81 -5.10
N ARG A 39 -2.25 -8.85 -4.42
CA ARG A 39 -3.23 -8.75 -3.35
C ARG A 39 -2.43 -8.74 -2.06
N GLN A 40 -1.95 -7.56 -1.68
CA GLN A 40 -1.52 -7.31 -0.30
C GLN A 40 -2.67 -7.46 0.72
N PHE A 41 -3.89 -7.74 0.24
CA PHE A 41 -5.06 -8.10 1.02
C PHE A 41 -5.54 -9.52 0.68
N THR A 42 -4.64 -10.44 0.33
CA THR A 42 -4.96 -11.85 0.55
C THR A 42 -5.20 -11.97 2.06
N ASN A 43 -6.44 -12.32 2.44
CA ASN A 43 -6.82 -12.59 3.82
C ASN A 43 -5.90 -13.70 4.35
N SER A 44 -4.76 -13.32 4.91
CA SER A 44 -3.92 -14.23 5.67
C SER A 44 -4.69 -14.52 6.94
N HIS A 45 -5.52 -15.56 6.92
CA HIS A 45 -5.96 -16.25 8.14
C HIS A 45 -4.81 -17.05 8.77
N ASP A 46 -3.58 -16.87 8.26
CA ASP A 46 -2.37 -17.54 8.70
C ASP A 46 -1.98 -17.00 10.09
N GLY A 47 -2.12 -17.85 11.12
CA GLY A 47 -1.87 -17.51 12.52
C GLY A 47 -3.10 -17.08 13.33
N LEU A 48 -4.33 -17.21 12.80
CA LEU A 48 -5.55 -17.05 13.60
C LEU A 48 -5.84 -18.32 14.42
N SER A 49 -6.43 -18.16 15.61
CA SER A 49 -7.06 -19.28 16.31
C SER A 49 -8.20 -19.85 15.48
N ASP A 50 -8.53 -21.13 15.67
CA ASP A 50 -9.62 -21.80 14.92
C ASP A 50 -10.94 -21.00 15.04
N GLU A 51 -11.24 -20.52 16.25
CA GLU A 51 -12.39 -19.65 16.55
C GLU A 51 -12.41 -18.37 15.72
N ALA A 52 -11.25 -17.71 15.58
CA ALA A 52 -11.14 -16.48 14.82
C ALA A 52 -11.23 -16.76 13.30
N ALA A 53 -10.72 -17.89 12.83
CA ALA A 53 -10.82 -18.30 11.44
C ALA A 53 -12.28 -18.55 11.04
N ASP A 54 -13.06 -19.19 11.91
CA ASP A 54 -14.50 -19.41 11.68
C ASP A 54 -15.30 -18.11 11.69
N LEU A 55 -14.99 -17.20 12.61
CA LEU A 55 -15.58 -15.85 12.59
C LEU A 55 -15.28 -15.12 11.28
N ALA A 56 -14.03 -15.17 10.80
CA ALA A 56 -13.65 -14.51 9.56
C ALA A 56 -14.40 -15.08 8.34
N ARG A 57 -14.52 -16.41 8.24
CA ARG A 57 -15.32 -17.07 7.18
C ARG A 57 -16.79 -16.68 7.23
N ALA A 58 -17.37 -16.57 8.43
CA ALA A 58 -18.75 -16.16 8.61
C ALA A 58 -18.98 -14.72 8.16
N ILE A 59 -18.06 -13.81 8.52
CA ILE A 59 -18.09 -12.41 8.09
C ILE A 59 -17.97 -12.30 6.56
N ASP A 60 -17.06 -13.03 5.94
CA ASP A 60 -16.87 -12.97 4.49
C ASP A 60 -18.08 -13.54 3.73
N SER A 61 -18.69 -14.61 4.25
CA SER A 61 -19.96 -15.13 3.75
C SER A 61 -21.10 -14.11 3.88
N TYR A 62 -21.15 -13.38 4.99
CA TYR A 62 -22.13 -12.32 5.22
C TYR A 62 -21.97 -11.17 4.22
N LYS A 63 -20.73 -10.70 4.01
CA LYS A 63 -20.40 -9.65 3.04
C LYS A 63 -20.79 -10.05 1.61
N ALA A 64 -20.49 -11.28 1.21
CA ALA A 64 -20.82 -11.80 -0.12
C ALA A 64 -22.34 -11.81 -0.37
N ARG A 65 -23.14 -12.24 0.62
CA ARG A 65 -24.61 -12.27 0.53
C ARG A 65 -25.22 -10.88 0.44
N HIS A 66 -24.73 -9.92 1.23
CA HIS A 66 -25.28 -8.57 1.29
C HIS A 66 -24.72 -7.64 0.21
N ARG A 67 -23.76 -8.11 -0.60
CA ARG A 67 -23.08 -7.35 -1.67
C ARG A 67 -22.55 -5.99 -1.20
N ARG A 68 -22.13 -5.91 0.06
CA ARG A 68 -21.56 -4.70 0.66
C ARG A 68 -20.08 -4.88 0.90
N ARG A 69 -19.33 -3.80 0.67
CA ARG A 69 -17.88 -3.75 0.90
C ARG A 69 -17.52 -3.62 2.39
N PHE A 70 -18.43 -3.06 3.19
CA PHE A 70 -18.24 -2.83 4.62
C PHE A 70 -19.43 -3.40 5.42
N ILE A 71 -19.14 -3.90 6.61
CA ILE A 71 -20.13 -4.41 7.58
C ILE A 71 -20.29 -3.37 8.70
N ASN A 72 -21.52 -3.14 9.14
CA ASN A 72 -21.83 -2.29 10.28
C ASN A 72 -21.63 -3.05 11.61
N TYR A 73 -21.54 -2.32 12.73
CA TYR A 73 -21.36 -2.93 14.05
C TYR A 73 -22.50 -3.88 14.45
N GLU A 74 -23.75 -3.52 14.14
CA GLU A 74 -24.92 -4.38 14.39
C GLU A 74 -24.88 -5.68 13.57
N GLU A 75 -24.41 -5.57 12.32
CA GLU A 75 -24.27 -6.72 11.43
C GLU A 75 -23.14 -7.63 11.92
N MET A 76 -22.03 -7.06 12.39
CA MET A 76 -20.95 -7.82 13.02
C MET A 76 -21.43 -8.53 14.30
N LEU A 77 -22.21 -7.85 15.14
CA LEU A 77 -22.80 -8.45 16.34
C LEU A 77 -23.75 -9.59 15.99
N SER A 78 -24.55 -9.44 14.93
CA SER A 78 -25.43 -10.50 14.43
C SER A 78 -24.65 -11.74 14.00
N VAL A 79 -23.54 -11.58 13.27
CA VAL A 79 -22.66 -12.69 12.87
C VAL A 79 -22.04 -13.38 14.08
N VAL A 80 -21.52 -12.61 15.05
CA VAL A 80 -20.92 -13.16 16.29
C VAL A 80 -21.95 -13.97 17.08
N LYS A 81 -23.17 -13.44 17.25
CA LYS A 81 -24.28 -14.16 17.92
C LYS A 81 -24.69 -15.43 17.16
N SER A 82 -24.68 -15.40 15.82
CA SER A 82 -25.04 -16.56 15.00
C SER A 82 -24.06 -17.73 15.14
N LEU A 83 -22.81 -17.43 15.51
CA LEU A 83 -21.79 -18.43 15.81
C LEU A 83 -21.86 -18.95 17.25
N GLY A 84 -22.80 -18.44 18.07
CA GLY A 84 -22.97 -18.87 19.46
C GLY A 84 -22.01 -18.22 20.45
N TYR A 85 -21.21 -17.24 20.04
CA TYR A 85 -20.39 -16.47 20.97
C TYR A 85 -21.29 -15.60 21.86
N ALA A 86 -21.12 -15.77 23.17
CA ALA A 86 -21.77 -14.98 24.20
C ALA A 86 -20.71 -14.20 24.99
N ARG A 87 -21.11 -13.04 25.55
CA ARG A 87 -20.27 -12.25 26.45
C ARG A 87 -20.31 -12.81 27.86
#